data_AF-A0A958VU50-F1
#
_entry.id   AF-A0A958VU50-F1
#
_cell.length_a   1.000
_cell.length_b   1.000
_cell.length_c   1.000
_cell.angle_alpha   90.00
_cell.angle_beta   90.00
_cell.angle_gamma   90.00
#
_symmetry.space_group_name_H-M   'P 1'
#
loop_
_entity.id
_entity.type
_entity.pdbx_description
1 polymer ?
#
loop_
_entity_poly.entity_id
_entity_poly.type
_entity_poly.pdbx_seq_one_letter_code
_entity_poly.pdbx_strand_id
1 'polypeptide(L)'
;MLHSALQLLSEKAPSNFINFEFQKINHLISMMRAKYLLVAGIAFSLGSFSASGQLLNKIKQKASQKAEQALDKKLGLGGNQNDPNNPGGQNGAGGPGNNGGPSNNSGGGLITTPPDVNQNIADAQTAYKSGSYGEARYSVQQAMLGVEMEIGNKVLESLPESIAGLPKEASADQVTSTGFGWVGLTIHREYNNNDKEFRVTVANNSAWMSAVNMYLSSGGYSQTTGGQQNWKQTKLKGYRAIIEYNESSGYKLSVPIGQSSLIVYEGVNFASEPDMMKASEEVDIDGIKSMLGEK
;
A
#
# COMPACT_ATOMS: atom_id res chain seq x y z
N MET A 1 -21.80 -11.61 -34.63
CA MET A 1 -21.09 -12.76 -35.22
C MET A 1 -21.43 -14.09 -34.55
N LEU A 2 -21.42 -14.23 -33.21
CA LEU A 2 -21.80 -15.49 -32.54
C LEU A 2 -23.25 -15.95 -32.83
N HIS A 3 -24.19 -15.02 -32.95
CA HIS A 3 -25.61 -15.32 -33.19
C HIS A 3 -25.86 -15.94 -34.58
N SER A 4 -25.11 -15.50 -35.60
CA SER A 4 -25.24 -16.01 -36.97
C SER A 4 -24.61 -17.40 -37.15
N ALA A 5 -23.60 -17.75 -36.34
CA ALA A 5 -22.96 -19.07 -36.36
C ALA A 5 -23.84 -20.15 -35.69
N LEU A 6 -24.63 -19.79 -34.69
CA LEU A 6 -25.55 -20.70 -34.00
C LEU A 6 -26.75 -21.10 -34.86
N GLN A 7 -27.18 -20.23 -35.78
CA GLN A 7 -28.34 -20.48 -36.64
C GLN A 7 -28.03 -21.49 -37.76
N LEU A 8 -26.79 -21.53 -38.26
CA LEU A 8 -26.33 -22.47 -39.28
C LEU A 8 -26.11 -23.91 -38.76
N LEU A 9 -25.85 -24.08 -37.45
CA LEU A 9 -25.69 -25.40 -36.82
C LEU A 9 -27.03 -26.10 -36.52
N SER A 10 -28.13 -25.34 -36.50
CA SER A 10 -29.48 -25.87 -36.24
C SER A 10 -30.07 -26.65 -37.42
N GLU A 11 -29.53 -26.49 -38.63
CA GLU A 11 -30.14 -27.04 -39.87
C GLU A 11 -29.63 -28.45 -40.24
N LYS A 12 -28.56 -28.94 -39.59
CA LYS A 12 -27.88 -30.19 -39.99
C LYS A 12 -27.75 -31.27 -38.92
N ALA A 13 -28.22 -31.05 -37.69
CA ALA A 13 -28.06 -32.01 -36.60
C ALA A 13 -29.39 -32.63 -36.15
N PRO A 14 -29.43 -33.93 -35.79
CA PRO A 14 -30.64 -34.57 -35.28
C PRO A 14 -31.14 -33.86 -34.01
N SER A 15 -32.45 -33.65 -33.94
CA SER A 15 -33.17 -32.83 -32.95
C SER A 15 -32.87 -33.14 -31.48
N ASN A 16 -32.46 -34.37 -31.18
CA ASN A 16 -32.09 -34.78 -29.82
C ASN A 16 -30.69 -34.32 -29.40
N PHE A 17 -29.78 -34.10 -30.36
CA PHE A 17 -28.41 -33.65 -30.08
C PHE A 17 -28.34 -32.13 -29.84
N ILE A 18 -29.18 -31.37 -30.56
CA ILE A 18 -29.28 -29.90 -30.43
C ILE A 18 -29.82 -29.53 -29.04
N ASN A 19 -30.85 -30.24 -28.55
CA ASN A 19 -31.45 -29.93 -27.24
C ASN A 19 -30.49 -30.15 -26.06
N PHE A 20 -29.61 -31.17 -26.14
CA PHE A 20 -28.67 -31.48 -25.06
C PHE A 20 -27.53 -30.46 -24.97
N GLU A 21 -26.96 -30.04 -26.11
CA GLU A 21 -25.89 -29.04 -26.15
C GLU A 21 -26.42 -27.63 -25.81
N PHE A 22 -27.64 -27.27 -26.25
CA PHE A 22 -28.26 -25.99 -25.87
C PHE A 22 -28.58 -25.90 -24.37
N GLN A 23 -29.00 -26.98 -23.72
CA GLN A 23 -29.21 -26.98 -22.26
C GLN A 23 -27.89 -26.79 -21.49
N LYS A 24 -26.80 -27.42 -21.94
CA LYS A 24 -25.47 -27.23 -21.31
C LYS A 24 -24.95 -25.80 -21.47
N ILE A 25 -25.10 -25.21 -22.66
CA ILE A 25 -24.68 -23.82 -22.91
C ILE A 25 -25.49 -22.84 -22.08
N ASN A 26 -26.82 -23.02 -21.98
CA ASN A 26 -27.66 -22.18 -21.11
C ASN A 26 -27.33 -22.37 -19.62
N HIS A 27 -26.99 -23.58 -19.19
CA HIS A 27 -26.57 -23.84 -17.81
C HIS A 27 -25.21 -23.17 -17.50
N LEU A 28 -24.25 -23.21 -18.43
CA LEU A 28 -22.95 -22.55 -18.31
C LEU A 28 -23.06 -21.02 -18.30
N ILE A 29 -23.93 -20.45 -19.14
CA ILE A 29 -24.19 -19.01 -19.17
C ILE A 29 -24.90 -18.57 -17.88
N SER A 30 -25.86 -19.35 -17.39
CA SER A 30 -26.53 -19.11 -16.10
C SER A 30 -25.54 -19.17 -14.92
N MET A 31 -24.65 -20.18 -14.89
CA MET A 31 -23.60 -20.27 -13.89
C MET A 31 -22.58 -19.11 -13.97
N MET A 32 -22.20 -18.67 -15.17
CA MET A 32 -21.31 -17.52 -15.34
C MET A 32 -21.98 -16.23 -14.83
N ARG A 33 -23.25 -15.98 -15.18
CA ARG A 33 -24.00 -14.82 -14.69
C ARG A 33 -24.16 -14.82 -13.17
N ALA A 34 -24.43 -15.98 -12.57
CA ALA A 34 -24.49 -16.14 -11.12
C ALA A 34 -23.14 -15.85 -10.44
N LYS A 35 -22.02 -16.26 -11.04
CA LYS A 35 -20.67 -15.97 -10.55
C LYS A 35 -20.32 -14.47 -10.66
N TYR A 36 -20.68 -13.81 -11.76
CA TYR A 36 -20.47 -12.36 -11.91
C TYR A 36 -21.35 -11.54 -10.96
N LEU A 37 -22.60 -11.96 -10.70
CA LEU A 37 -23.47 -11.34 -9.70
C LEU A 37 -22.95 -11.55 -8.26
N LEU A 38 -22.36 -12.70 -7.96
CA LEU A 38 -21.73 -12.96 -6.66
C LEU A 38 -20.47 -12.10 -6.47
N VAL A 39 -19.63 -11.95 -7.49
CA VAL A 39 -18.43 -11.10 -7.45
C VAL A 39 -18.80 -9.61 -7.37
N ALA A 40 -19.83 -9.16 -8.09
CA ALA A 40 -20.34 -7.79 -8.00
C ALA A 40 -21.00 -7.50 -6.64
N GLY A 41 -21.71 -8.46 -6.05
CA GLY A 41 -22.28 -8.34 -4.70
C GLY A 41 -21.22 -8.24 -3.60
N ILE A 42 -20.12 -9.01 -3.72
CA ILE A 42 -18.98 -8.90 -2.80
C ILE A 42 -18.30 -7.54 -2.95
N ALA A 43 -18.10 -7.05 -4.18
CA ALA A 43 -17.50 -5.74 -4.44
C ALA A 43 -18.37 -4.57 -3.92
N PHE A 44 -19.70 -4.69 -3.95
CA PHE A 44 -20.60 -3.65 -3.45
C PHE A 44 -20.74 -3.65 -1.91
N SER A 45 -20.52 -4.80 -1.25
CA SER A 45 -20.59 -4.92 0.22
C SER A 45 -19.32 -4.45 0.96
N LEU A 46 -18.21 -4.25 0.24
CA LEU A 46 -16.95 -3.73 0.80
C LEU A 46 -16.88 -2.19 0.81
N GLY A 47 -17.85 -1.50 0.18
CA GLY A 47 -17.87 -0.04 0.06
C GLY A 47 -18.47 0.73 1.25
N SER A 48 -19.01 0.06 2.27
CA SER A 48 -19.81 0.71 3.32
C SER A 48 -19.47 0.28 4.75
N PHE A 49 -18.18 0.04 5.05
CA PHE A 49 -17.72 -0.13 6.43
C PHE A 49 -16.66 0.90 6.78
N SER A 50 -17.06 1.95 7.48
CA SER A 50 -16.17 2.74 8.33
C SER A 50 -15.75 1.87 9.53
N ALA A 51 -14.76 1.00 9.33
CA ALA A 51 -14.19 0.14 10.36
C ALA A 51 -12.88 0.75 10.88
N SER A 52 -12.81 0.91 12.21
CA SER A 52 -11.63 1.35 12.95
C SER A 52 -10.40 0.51 12.60
N GLY A 53 -9.24 1.17 12.42
CA GLY A 53 -8.00 0.57 11.90
C GLY A 53 -7.48 -0.68 12.65
N GLN A 54 -7.94 -0.93 13.88
CA GLN A 54 -7.62 -2.14 14.63
C GLN A 54 -8.28 -3.41 14.06
N LEU A 55 -9.49 -3.31 13.49
CA LEU A 55 -10.18 -4.45 12.88
C LEU A 55 -9.57 -4.79 11.51
N LEU A 56 -9.19 -3.76 10.75
CA LEU A 56 -8.55 -3.92 9.45
C LEU A 56 -7.18 -4.61 9.58
N ASN A 57 -6.39 -4.26 10.60
CA ASN A 57 -5.11 -4.93 10.89
C ASN A 57 -5.29 -6.39 11.30
N LYS A 58 -6.32 -6.72 12.10
CA LYS A 58 -6.64 -8.11 12.46
C LYS A 58 -7.16 -8.93 11.27
N ILE A 59 -7.94 -8.33 10.37
CA ILE A 59 -8.42 -8.98 9.16
C ILE A 59 -7.26 -9.19 8.18
N LYS A 60 -6.37 -8.20 8.02
CA LYS A 60 -5.16 -8.31 7.18
C LYS A 60 -4.24 -9.42 7.68
N GLN A 61 -3.97 -9.48 8.99
CA GLN A 61 -3.18 -10.56 9.60
C GLN A 61 -3.83 -11.95 9.43
N LYS A 62 -5.15 -12.06 9.63
CA LYS A 62 -5.84 -13.35 9.44
C LYS A 62 -5.93 -13.76 7.98
N ALA A 63 -6.05 -12.80 7.06
CA ALA A 63 -6.08 -13.05 5.62
C ALA A 63 -4.71 -13.48 5.10
N SER A 64 -3.62 -12.84 5.55
CA SER A 64 -2.25 -13.24 5.20
C SER A 64 -1.92 -14.62 5.77
N GLN A 65 -2.23 -14.89 7.04
CA GLN A 65 -2.02 -16.21 7.66
C GLN A 65 -2.80 -17.33 6.97
N LYS A 66 -4.07 -17.08 6.60
CA LYS A 66 -4.86 -18.08 5.85
C LYS A 66 -4.39 -18.25 4.41
N ALA A 67 -3.89 -17.19 3.78
CA ALA A 67 -3.32 -17.27 2.44
C ALA A 67 -2.01 -18.07 2.45
N GLU A 68 -1.15 -17.87 3.44
CA GLU A 68 0.08 -18.66 3.65
C GLU A 68 -0.25 -20.12 3.95
N GLN A 69 -1.15 -20.40 4.90
CA GLN A 69 -1.57 -21.78 5.21
C GLN A 69 -2.20 -22.50 4.01
N ALA A 70 -2.98 -21.79 3.19
CA ALA A 70 -3.56 -22.36 1.98
C ALA A 70 -2.51 -22.58 0.89
N LEU A 71 -1.48 -21.72 0.83
CA LEU A 71 -0.37 -21.85 -0.10
C LEU A 71 0.54 -23.02 0.29
N ASP A 72 0.91 -23.14 1.56
CA ASP A 72 1.73 -24.24 2.10
C ASP A 72 1.06 -25.60 1.93
N LYS A 73 -0.26 -25.66 2.18
CA LYS A 73 -1.07 -26.88 1.96
C LYS A 73 -1.16 -27.27 0.48
N LYS A 74 -1.09 -26.30 -0.43
CA LYS A 74 -1.15 -26.53 -1.88
C LYS A 74 0.24 -26.83 -2.49
N LEU A 75 1.30 -26.41 -1.81
CA LEU A 75 2.70 -26.65 -2.19
C LEU A 75 3.32 -27.86 -1.48
N GLY A 76 2.59 -28.52 -0.57
CA GLY A 76 3.05 -29.77 0.07
C GLY A 76 4.18 -29.57 1.09
N LEU A 77 4.36 -28.34 1.60
CA LEU A 77 5.43 -28.00 2.56
C LEU A 77 5.03 -28.23 4.02
N GLY A 78 3.85 -28.80 4.28
CA GLY A 78 3.30 -29.01 5.62
C GLY A 78 3.89 -30.21 6.35
N GLY A 79 5.00 -30.01 7.04
CA GLY A 79 5.43 -30.87 8.15
C GLY A 79 4.41 -30.81 9.31
N ASN A 80 4.07 -31.98 9.81
CA ASN A 80 3.01 -32.26 10.77
C ASN A 80 3.22 -31.57 12.14
N GLN A 81 2.31 -30.69 12.57
CA GLN A 81 2.14 -30.28 13.97
C GLN A 81 0.64 -30.28 14.32
N ASN A 82 0.13 -31.47 14.63
CA ASN A 82 -1.03 -31.63 15.50
C ASN A 82 -0.50 -31.86 16.92
N ASP A 83 -0.45 -30.81 17.74
CA ASP A 83 -0.46 -30.95 19.19
C ASP A 83 -1.89 -30.65 19.69
N PRO A 84 -2.64 -31.61 20.27
CA PRO A 84 -4.04 -31.44 20.62
C PRO A 84 -4.33 -30.54 21.83
N ASN A 85 -3.34 -29.87 22.42
CA ASN A 85 -3.50 -29.29 23.76
C ASN A 85 -3.50 -27.75 23.82
N ASN A 86 -4.36 -27.09 23.04
CA ASN A 86 -4.61 -25.66 23.26
C ASN A 86 -6.09 -25.27 23.11
N PRO A 87 -6.86 -25.20 24.22
CA PRO A 87 -8.22 -24.69 24.19
C PRO A 87 -8.22 -23.16 24.05
N GLY A 88 -9.01 -22.67 23.08
CA GLY A 88 -9.14 -21.27 22.73
C GLY A 88 -9.68 -20.37 23.84
N GLY A 89 -9.09 -19.18 23.95
CA GLY A 89 -9.54 -18.12 24.84
C GLY A 89 -10.65 -17.26 24.22
N GLN A 90 -11.81 -17.28 24.86
CA GLN A 90 -12.83 -16.23 24.76
C GLN A 90 -13.02 -15.60 26.15
N ASN A 91 -13.12 -14.27 26.15
CA ASN A 91 -13.08 -13.38 27.31
C ASN A 91 -14.17 -13.64 28.36
N GLY A 92 -13.75 -13.64 29.63
CA GLY A 92 -14.24 -12.68 30.63
C GLY A 92 -15.26 -13.17 31.67
N ALA A 93 -14.79 -13.41 32.90
CA ALA A 93 -15.43 -12.96 34.15
C ALA A 93 -14.47 -13.20 35.33
N GLY A 94 -14.39 -12.24 36.25
CA GLY A 94 -13.30 -12.04 37.20
C GLY A 94 -13.05 -13.13 38.25
N GLY A 95 -11.79 -13.19 38.68
CA GLY A 95 -11.31 -13.87 39.87
C GLY A 95 -9.88 -13.39 40.21
N PRO A 96 -9.53 -13.15 41.48
CA PRO A 96 -8.19 -12.70 41.86
C PRO A 96 -7.22 -13.89 41.79
N GLY A 97 -6.67 -14.14 40.60
CA GLY A 97 -5.73 -15.21 40.31
C GLY A 97 -4.33 -14.65 40.10
N ASN A 98 -3.52 -14.69 41.15
CA ASN A 98 -2.11 -14.34 41.15
C ASN A 98 -1.32 -15.42 40.38
N ASN A 99 -1.21 -15.31 39.04
CA ASN A 99 -0.37 -16.17 38.22
C ASN A 99 0.84 -15.38 37.70
N GLY A 100 1.92 -15.41 38.49
CA GLY A 100 3.22 -14.79 38.19
C GLY A 100 3.98 -15.50 37.08
N GLY A 101 3.48 -15.41 35.84
CA GLY A 101 4.31 -15.63 34.68
C GLY A 101 5.40 -14.54 34.59
N PRO A 102 6.63 -14.87 34.18
CA PRO A 102 7.65 -13.85 34.01
C PRO A 102 7.18 -12.81 32.98
N SER A 103 7.08 -11.55 33.41
CA SER A 103 6.83 -10.43 32.51
C SER A 103 8.11 -10.15 31.74
N ASN A 104 8.00 -9.96 30.43
CA ASN A 104 9.12 -9.55 29.60
C ASN A 104 9.60 -8.15 30.05
N ASN A 105 10.64 -8.13 30.86
CA ASN A 105 11.29 -6.92 31.38
C ASN A 105 12.73 -6.78 30.86
N SER A 106 13.18 -7.74 30.04
CA SER A 106 14.48 -7.73 29.39
C SER A 106 14.36 -8.33 27.99
N GLY A 107 14.54 -7.48 26.98
CA GLY A 107 14.54 -7.84 25.58
C GLY A 107 14.98 -6.64 24.75
N GLY A 108 15.97 -6.84 23.87
CA GLY A 108 16.51 -5.77 23.01
C GLY A 108 15.62 -5.41 21.81
N GLY A 109 14.41 -5.98 21.73
CA GLY A 109 13.55 -5.87 20.57
C GLY A 109 14.09 -6.62 19.35
N LEU A 110 13.56 -6.28 18.18
CA LEU A 110 14.05 -6.79 16.89
C LEU A 110 14.90 -5.71 16.24
N ILE A 111 16.14 -6.03 15.88
CA ILE A 111 16.96 -5.20 15.01
C ILE A 111 16.61 -5.58 13.58
N THR A 112 16.10 -4.61 12.81
CA THR A 112 15.79 -4.81 11.39
C THR A 112 16.84 -4.12 10.56
N THR A 113 17.77 -4.88 10.01
CA THR A 113 18.64 -4.42 8.91
C THR A 113 17.96 -4.72 7.58
N PRO A 114 18.12 -3.88 6.55
CA PRO A 114 17.69 -4.23 5.20
C PRO A 114 18.20 -5.62 4.78
N PRO A 115 17.41 -6.45 4.10
CA PRO A 115 17.88 -7.72 3.58
C PRO A 115 19.06 -7.54 2.63
N ASP A 116 20.04 -8.44 2.68
CA ASP A 116 21.14 -8.45 1.71
C ASP A 116 20.60 -8.88 0.33
N VAL A 117 20.62 -7.95 -0.62
CA VAL A 117 20.09 -8.15 -1.96
C VAL A 117 20.83 -9.27 -2.70
N ASN A 118 22.16 -9.28 -2.64
CA ASN A 118 22.98 -10.22 -3.40
C ASN A 118 22.85 -11.64 -2.86
N GLN A 119 22.84 -11.78 -1.53
CA GLN A 119 22.65 -13.06 -0.88
C GLN A 119 21.27 -13.65 -1.22
N ASN A 120 20.22 -12.85 -1.10
CA ASN A 120 18.86 -13.32 -1.39
C ASN A 120 18.65 -13.68 -2.88
N ILE A 121 19.35 -13.01 -3.81
CA ILE A 121 19.35 -13.42 -5.23
C ILE A 121 20.04 -14.78 -5.41
N ALA A 122 21.18 -15.00 -4.74
CA ALA A 122 21.89 -16.29 -4.81
C ALA A 122 21.07 -17.43 -4.21
N ASP A 123 20.39 -17.18 -3.09
CA ASP A 123 19.50 -18.15 -2.43
C ASP A 123 18.30 -18.47 -3.33
N ALA A 124 17.69 -17.45 -3.93
CA ALA A 124 16.59 -17.64 -4.87
C ALA A 124 16.98 -18.53 -6.06
N GLN A 125 18.17 -18.31 -6.64
CA GLN A 125 18.68 -19.12 -7.74
C GLN A 125 18.91 -20.57 -7.33
N THR A 126 19.45 -20.79 -6.13
CA THR A 126 19.72 -22.13 -5.59
C THR A 126 18.41 -22.88 -5.34
N ALA A 127 17.46 -22.24 -4.67
CA ALA A 127 16.14 -22.81 -4.39
C ALA A 127 15.33 -23.07 -5.67
N TYR A 128 15.45 -22.21 -6.68
CA TYR A 128 14.77 -22.43 -7.96
C TYR A 128 15.32 -23.67 -8.68
N LYS A 129 16.64 -23.83 -8.73
CA LYS A 129 17.31 -24.98 -9.37
C LYS A 129 16.98 -26.31 -8.69
N SER A 130 16.73 -26.31 -7.38
CA SER A 130 16.33 -27.52 -6.63
C SER A 130 14.83 -27.81 -6.70
N GLY A 131 14.03 -26.95 -7.33
CA GLY A 131 12.57 -27.09 -7.38
C GLY A 131 11.83 -26.58 -6.14
N SER A 132 12.54 -25.96 -5.19
CA SER A 132 11.99 -25.33 -3.99
C SER A 132 11.39 -23.95 -4.30
N TYR A 133 10.31 -23.91 -5.08
CA TYR A 133 9.74 -22.66 -5.58
C TYR A 133 9.20 -21.72 -4.49
N GLY A 134 8.78 -22.26 -3.33
CA GLY A 134 8.36 -21.45 -2.19
C GLY A 134 9.50 -20.61 -1.63
N GLU A 135 10.65 -21.23 -1.38
CA GLU A 135 11.86 -20.53 -0.93
C GLU A 135 12.41 -19.59 -2.01
N ALA A 136 12.43 -20.04 -3.26
CA ALA A 136 12.85 -19.19 -4.37
C ALA A 136 12.04 -17.89 -4.41
N ARG A 137 10.71 -17.98 -4.24
CA ARG A 137 9.83 -16.81 -4.16
C ARG A 137 10.13 -15.94 -2.95
N TYR A 138 10.27 -16.53 -1.76
CA TYR A 138 10.56 -15.79 -0.53
C TYR A 138 11.87 -15.00 -0.65
N SER A 139 12.94 -15.63 -1.13
CA SER A 139 14.23 -14.98 -1.33
C SER A 139 14.16 -13.84 -2.36
N VAL A 140 13.40 -14.01 -3.46
CA VAL A 140 13.15 -12.89 -4.40
C VAL A 140 12.45 -11.71 -3.72
N GLN A 141 11.46 -11.97 -2.86
CA GLN A 141 10.76 -10.91 -2.12
C GLN A 141 11.70 -10.19 -1.14
N GLN A 142 12.57 -10.92 -0.45
CA GLN A 142 13.58 -10.34 0.43
C GLN A 142 14.60 -9.49 -0.36
N ALA A 143 15.06 -9.96 -1.52
CA ALA A 143 15.94 -9.18 -2.38
C ALA A 143 15.27 -7.87 -2.85
N MET A 144 14.00 -7.92 -3.25
CA MET A 144 13.24 -6.71 -3.61
C MET A 144 13.11 -5.74 -2.45
N LEU A 145 12.76 -6.24 -1.26
CA LEU A 145 12.70 -5.42 -0.05
C LEU A 145 14.06 -4.75 0.23
N GLY A 146 15.17 -5.48 0.10
CA GLY A 146 16.52 -4.92 0.24
C GLY A 146 16.80 -3.75 -0.72
N VAL A 147 16.44 -3.90 -2.00
CA VAL A 147 16.59 -2.85 -3.01
C VAL A 147 15.72 -1.62 -2.66
N GLU A 148 14.47 -1.85 -2.29
CA GLU A 148 13.54 -0.77 -1.91
C GLU A 148 14.04 0.02 -0.69
N MET A 149 14.58 -0.69 0.31
CA MET A 149 15.18 -0.06 1.49
C MET A 149 16.45 0.71 1.14
N GLU A 150 17.30 0.21 0.23
CA GLU A 150 18.47 0.94 -0.25
C GLU A 150 18.09 2.25 -0.94
N ILE A 151 17.09 2.20 -1.83
CA ILE A 151 16.57 3.39 -2.51
C ILE A 151 15.97 4.36 -1.50
N GLY A 152 15.14 3.88 -0.57
CA GLY A 152 14.52 4.71 0.44
C GLY A 152 15.53 5.41 1.35
N ASN A 153 16.61 4.72 1.75
CA ASN A 153 17.68 5.32 2.54
C ASN A 153 18.45 6.38 1.74
N LYS A 154 18.74 6.15 0.46
CA LYS A 154 19.36 7.17 -0.41
C LYS A 154 18.49 8.41 -0.56
N VAL A 155 17.17 8.24 -0.71
CA VAL A 155 16.21 9.35 -0.73
C VAL A 155 16.24 10.10 0.61
N LEU A 156 16.19 9.39 1.74
CA LEU A 156 16.25 9.98 3.08
C LEU A 156 17.55 10.78 3.30
N GLU A 157 18.69 10.23 2.89
CA GLU A 157 20.00 10.89 2.95
C GLU A 157 20.06 12.16 2.08
N SER A 158 19.33 12.19 0.97
CA SER A 158 19.27 13.36 0.10
C SER A 158 18.42 14.51 0.64
N LEU A 159 17.52 14.23 1.60
CA LEU A 159 16.71 15.27 2.22
C LEU A 159 17.60 16.22 3.02
N PRO A 160 17.33 17.54 3.04
CA PRO A 160 18.16 18.51 3.75
C PRO A 160 18.34 18.18 5.24
N GLU A 161 19.43 18.67 5.83
CA GLU A 161 19.67 18.61 7.29
C GLU A 161 18.82 19.63 8.07
N SER A 162 18.40 20.70 7.40
CA SER A 162 17.45 21.68 7.92
C SER A 162 16.58 22.24 6.79
N ILE A 163 15.38 22.69 7.14
CA ILE A 163 14.45 23.38 6.22
C ILE A 163 13.86 24.59 6.94
N ALA A 164 13.90 25.77 6.30
CA ALA A 164 13.40 27.02 6.89
C ALA A 164 13.96 27.32 8.30
N GLY A 165 15.21 26.90 8.55
CA GLY A 165 15.87 27.03 9.85
C GLY A 165 15.46 26.00 10.90
N LEU A 166 14.57 25.06 10.59
CA LEU A 166 14.20 23.94 11.45
C LEU A 166 15.22 22.80 11.30
N PRO A 167 15.83 22.30 12.38
CA PRO A 167 16.71 21.13 12.31
C PRO A 167 15.90 19.86 12.06
N LYS A 168 16.52 18.86 11.42
CA LYS A 168 15.91 17.52 11.31
C LYS A 168 15.76 16.85 12.68
N GLU A 169 14.69 16.08 12.85
CA GLU A 169 14.50 15.17 13.97
C GLU A 169 14.92 13.76 13.53
N ALA A 170 16.21 13.44 13.71
CA ALA A 170 16.79 12.20 13.22
C ALA A 170 16.17 10.93 13.85
N SER A 171 15.54 11.02 15.03
CA SER A 171 14.86 9.87 15.64
C SER A 171 13.50 9.56 15.00
N ALA A 172 12.93 10.51 14.25
CA ALA A 172 11.69 10.35 13.50
C ALA A 172 11.92 9.90 12.04
N ASP A 173 13.17 9.91 11.56
CA ASP A 173 13.52 9.44 10.22
C ASP A 173 13.08 7.98 10.03
N GLN A 174 12.30 7.73 8.99
CA GLN A 174 11.75 6.41 8.74
C GLN A 174 11.72 6.07 7.25
N VAL A 175 12.19 4.87 6.92
CA VAL A 175 11.99 4.21 5.63
C VAL A 175 11.16 2.97 5.86
N THR A 176 10.03 2.86 5.18
CA THR A 176 9.12 1.71 5.28
C THR A 176 8.81 1.18 3.89
N SER A 177 9.02 -0.12 3.67
CA SER A 177 8.46 -0.83 2.53
C SER A 177 7.46 -1.90 2.97
N THR A 178 6.43 -2.10 2.17
CA THR A 178 5.45 -3.17 2.36
C THR A 178 5.83 -4.48 1.66
N GLY A 179 6.94 -4.51 0.91
CA GLY A 179 7.48 -5.71 0.24
C GLY A 179 6.56 -6.32 -0.83
N PHE A 180 5.49 -5.61 -1.23
CA PHE A 180 4.51 -6.06 -2.21
C PHE A 180 4.71 -5.34 -3.54
N GLY A 181 5.90 -5.50 -4.11
CA GLY A 181 6.33 -4.74 -5.29
C GLY A 181 6.76 -3.31 -4.94
N TRP A 182 7.09 -2.55 -5.98
CA TRP A 182 7.49 -1.14 -5.89
C TRP A 182 6.46 -0.23 -5.19
N VAL A 183 5.22 -0.69 -5.03
CA VAL A 183 4.13 0.05 -4.37
C VAL A 183 4.22 -0.14 -2.87
N GLY A 184 4.36 0.96 -2.13
CA GLY A 184 4.35 0.98 -0.67
C GLY A 184 5.70 1.30 -0.03
N LEU A 185 6.68 1.78 -0.79
CA LEU A 185 7.84 2.48 -0.23
C LEU A 185 7.39 3.87 0.26
N THR A 186 7.66 4.17 1.53
CA THR A 186 7.41 5.47 2.17
C THR A 186 8.68 5.91 2.90
N ILE A 187 9.13 7.13 2.63
CA ILE A 187 10.24 7.80 3.29
C ILE A 187 9.68 9.00 4.03
N HIS A 188 10.04 9.15 5.29
CA HIS A 188 9.55 10.19 6.18
C HIS A 188 10.71 10.87 6.90
N ARG A 189 10.68 12.20 6.93
CA ARG A 189 11.56 13.04 7.77
C ARG A 189 10.75 14.19 8.35
N GLU A 190 11.01 14.48 9.62
CA GLU A 190 10.48 15.65 10.31
C GLU A 190 11.58 16.68 10.56
N TYR A 191 11.19 17.95 10.52
CA TYR A 191 12.00 19.09 10.90
C TYR A 191 11.19 19.89 11.91
N ASN A 192 11.68 20.02 13.14
CA ASN A 192 10.88 20.66 14.16
C ASN A 192 11.71 21.41 15.20
N ASN A 193 11.01 22.26 15.93
CA ASN A 193 11.43 22.80 17.20
C ASN A 193 10.18 22.87 18.10
N ASN A 194 10.27 23.58 19.24
CA ASN A 194 9.16 23.66 20.19
C ASN A 194 7.89 24.34 19.67
N ASP A 195 7.95 25.06 18.54
CA ASP A 195 6.86 25.91 18.04
C ASP A 195 6.43 25.57 16.61
N LYS A 196 7.33 25.10 15.76
CA LYS A 196 7.07 24.89 14.33
C LYS A 196 7.56 23.53 13.87
N GLU A 197 6.82 22.93 12.95
CA GLU A 197 7.10 21.62 12.39
C GLU A 197 6.89 21.62 10.88
N PHE A 198 7.79 20.95 10.16
CA PHE A 198 7.70 20.68 8.74
C PHE A 198 8.01 19.20 8.53
N ARG A 199 7.13 18.47 7.84
CA ARG A 199 7.32 17.05 7.52
C ARG A 199 7.40 16.85 6.03
N VAL A 200 8.29 15.96 5.60
CA VAL A 200 8.40 15.50 4.22
C VAL A 200 8.08 14.02 4.19
N THR A 201 7.08 13.65 3.40
CA THR A 201 6.76 12.25 3.11
C THR A 201 6.87 12.00 1.62
N VAL A 202 7.79 11.13 1.22
CA VAL A 202 7.92 10.64 -0.15
C VAL A 202 7.31 9.25 -0.23
N ALA A 203 6.35 9.03 -1.12
CA ALA A 203 5.66 7.76 -1.23
C ALA A 203 5.56 7.29 -2.68
N ASN A 204 5.83 6.01 -2.91
CA ASN A 204 5.42 5.31 -4.13
C ASN A 204 4.07 4.63 -3.87
N ASN A 205 2.97 5.34 -4.14
CA ASN A 205 1.63 4.84 -3.86
C ASN A 205 0.65 5.25 -4.97
N SER A 206 0.32 4.28 -5.83
CA SER A 206 -0.59 4.45 -6.96
C SER A 206 -2.03 4.78 -6.55
N ALA A 207 -2.48 4.35 -5.37
CA ALA A 207 -3.82 4.67 -4.87
C ALA A 207 -3.91 6.14 -4.45
N TRP A 208 -2.89 6.65 -3.75
CA TRP A 208 -2.83 8.08 -3.39
C TRP A 208 -2.68 8.96 -4.63
N MET A 209 -1.84 8.55 -5.59
CA MET A 209 -1.71 9.23 -6.88
C MET A 209 -3.01 9.29 -7.67
N SER A 210 -3.84 8.24 -7.61
CA SER A 210 -5.16 8.25 -8.26
C SER A 210 -6.08 9.31 -7.66
N ALA A 211 -6.06 9.50 -6.33
CA ALA A 211 -6.83 10.55 -5.67
C ALA A 211 -6.35 11.95 -6.06
N VAL A 212 -5.02 12.17 -6.08
CA VAL A 212 -4.44 13.44 -6.51
C VAL A 212 -4.74 13.73 -7.98
N ASN A 213 -4.61 12.75 -8.86
CA ASN A 213 -4.94 12.90 -10.29
C ASN A 213 -6.42 13.14 -10.51
N MET A 214 -7.30 12.44 -9.78
CA MET A 214 -8.73 12.70 -9.80
C MET A 214 -8.99 14.15 -9.42
N TYR A 215 -8.37 14.65 -8.36
CA TYR A 215 -8.56 16.03 -7.91
C TYR A 215 -8.04 17.08 -8.90
N LEU A 216 -6.87 16.83 -9.49
CA LEU A 216 -6.31 17.69 -10.53
C LEU A 216 -7.19 17.71 -11.79
N SER A 217 -7.87 16.61 -12.10
CA SER A 217 -8.70 16.45 -13.30
C SER A 217 -10.19 16.77 -13.12
N SER A 218 -10.76 16.63 -11.91
CA SER A 218 -12.21 16.73 -11.66
C SER A 218 -12.68 18.06 -11.06
N GLY A 219 -11.78 18.88 -10.47
CA GLY A 219 -12.17 20.11 -9.74
C GLY A 219 -11.35 21.36 -10.04
N GLY A 220 -10.37 21.30 -10.95
CA GLY A 220 -9.33 22.33 -11.12
C GLY A 220 -9.73 23.72 -11.62
N TYR A 221 -11.00 23.97 -11.95
CA TYR A 221 -11.46 25.27 -12.45
C TYR A 221 -12.49 25.96 -11.53
N SER A 222 -12.98 25.31 -10.49
CA SER A 222 -13.93 25.94 -9.56
C SER A 222 -13.17 26.60 -8.41
N GLN A 223 -12.60 27.77 -8.68
CA GLN A 223 -12.26 28.71 -7.60
C GLN A 223 -13.50 29.55 -7.30
N THR A 224 -14.16 29.28 -6.19
CA THR A 224 -15.34 30.07 -5.78
C THR A 224 -14.86 31.37 -5.17
N THR A 225 -15.12 32.49 -5.84
CA THR A 225 -14.94 33.81 -5.24
C THR A 225 -16.01 34.01 -4.15
N GLY A 226 -15.60 34.25 -2.90
CA GLY A 226 -16.54 34.51 -1.79
C GLY A 226 -16.95 33.30 -0.94
N GLY A 227 -16.32 32.14 -1.11
CA GLY A 227 -16.44 30.98 -0.20
C GLY A 227 -15.11 30.66 0.49
N GLN A 228 -15.13 29.99 1.66
CA GLN A 228 -13.93 29.45 2.31
C GLN A 228 -13.42 28.25 1.50
N GLN A 229 -12.57 28.53 0.52
CA GLN A 229 -11.86 27.52 -0.23
C GLN A 229 -10.55 27.20 0.48
N ASN A 230 -10.52 26.07 1.17
CA ASN A 230 -9.37 25.63 1.98
C ASN A 230 -8.31 24.87 1.18
N TRP A 231 -8.35 24.95 -0.15
CA TRP A 231 -7.43 24.25 -1.04
C TRP A 231 -7.33 24.92 -2.40
N LYS A 232 -6.19 24.79 -3.09
CA LYS A 232 -6.08 25.23 -4.49
C LYS A 232 -4.99 24.49 -5.23
N GLN A 233 -5.04 24.56 -6.56
CA GLN A 233 -3.93 24.13 -7.41
C GLN A 233 -2.83 25.19 -7.38
N THR A 234 -1.58 24.74 -7.33
CA THR A 234 -0.39 25.59 -7.36
C THR A 234 0.74 24.89 -8.14
N LYS A 235 1.92 25.48 -8.15
CA LYS A 235 3.14 24.86 -8.66
C LYS A 235 4.28 24.98 -7.65
N LEU A 236 5.02 23.90 -7.48
CA LEU A 236 6.29 23.89 -6.73
C LEU A 236 7.41 23.53 -7.70
N LYS A 237 8.36 24.44 -7.93
CA LYS A 237 9.46 24.24 -8.91
C LYS A 237 9.00 23.73 -10.28
N GLY A 238 7.84 24.21 -10.77
CA GLY A 238 7.27 23.79 -12.05
C GLY A 238 6.40 22.52 -12.01
N TYR A 239 6.48 21.72 -10.95
CA TYR A 239 5.59 20.58 -10.72
C TYR A 239 4.19 21.06 -10.32
N ARG A 240 3.16 20.47 -10.91
CA ARG A 240 1.78 20.74 -10.50
C ARG A 240 1.58 20.21 -9.09
N ALA A 241 0.91 20.98 -8.25
CA ALA A 241 0.67 20.62 -6.86
C ALA A 241 -0.72 21.03 -6.42
N ILE A 242 -1.18 20.42 -5.32
CA ILE A 242 -2.35 20.86 -4.58
C ILE A 242 -1.87 21.30 -3.21
N ILE A 243 -2.24 22.52 -2.82
CA ILE A 243 -2.07 22.98 -1.45
C ILE A 243 -3.43 23.01 -0.75
N GLU A 244 -3.48 22.50 0.46
CA GLU A 244 -4.61 22.52 1.38
C GLU A 244 -4.20 23.27 2.65
N TYR A 245 -5.15 23.95 3.29
CA TYR A 245 -4.97 24.60 4.59
C TYR A 245 -6.07 24.17 5.55
N ASN A 246 -5.68 23.87 6.78
CA ASN A 246 -6.58 23.58 7.88
C ASN A 246 -6.12 24.34 9.12
N GLU A 247 -7.04 24.97 9.85
CA GLU A 247 -6.69 25.76 11.04
C GLU A 247 -6.02 24.92 12.15
N SER A 248 -6.35 23.62 12.27
CA SER A 248 -5.78 22.76 13.31
C SER A 248 -4.49 22.04 12.90
N SER A 249 -4.31 21.76 11.61
CA SER A 249 -3.16 20.97 11.11
C SER A 249 -2.21 21.73 10.18
N GLY A 250 -2.49 23.01 9.91
CA GLY A 250 -1.65 23.86 9.06
C GLY A 250 -1.78 23.56 7.57
N TYR A 251 -0.67 23.71 6.83
CA TYR A 251 -0.63 23.53 5.39
C TYR A 251 -0.26 22.09 5.02
N LYS A 252 -0.86 21.59 3.94
CA LYS A 252 -0.47 20.33 3.30
C LYS A 252 -0.30 20.56 1.81
N LEU A 253 0.90 20.30 1.29
CA LEU A 253 1.23 20.44 -0.12
C LEU A 253 1.52 19.05 -0.71
N SER A 254 0.71 18.63 -1.67
CA SER A 254 0.85 17.34 -2.37
C SER A 254 1.38 17.58 -3.78
N VAL A 255 2.53 16.99 -4.09
CA VAL A 255 3.29 17.19 -5.34
C VAL A 255 3.52 15.85 -6.04
N PRO A 256 2.68 15.51 -7.04
CA PRO A 256 2.93 14.38 -7.92
C PRO A 256 4.29 14.48 -8.61
N ILE A 257 5.10 13.43 -8.49
CA ILE A 257 6.42 13.33 -9.08
C ILE A 257 6.51 12.06 -9.94
N GLY A 258 6.00 12.17 -11.17
CA GLY A 258 5.95 11.04 -12.11
C GLY A 258 4.62 10.30 -12.10
N GLN A 259 4.64 9.00 -12.39
CA GLN A 259 3.44 8.17 -12.55
C GLN A 259 2.98 7.53 -11.25
N SER A 260 3.92 7.15 -10.38
CA SER A 260 3.62 6.37 -9.17
C SER A 260 4.04 7.02 -7.87
N SER A 261 4.75 8.15 -7.92
CA SER A 261 5.33 8.77 -6.74
C SER A 261 4.73 10.14 -6.42
N LEU A 262 4.67 10.43 -5.13
CA LEU A 262 4.13 11.65 -4.55
C LEU A 262 5.08 12.14 -3.46
N ILE A 263 5.33 13.46 -3.42
CA ILE A 263 5.88 14.12 -2.23
C ILE A 263 4.76 14.87 -1.54
N VAL A 264 4.61 14.66 -0.24
CA VAL A 264 3.70 15.40 0.63
C VAL A 264 4.52 16.17 1.63
N TYR A 265 4.26 17.48 1.69
CA TYR A 265 4.81 18.37 2.69
C TYR A 265 3.69 18.76 3.64
N GLU A 266 3.94 18.66 4.95
CA GLU A 266 3.02 19.13 5.98
C GLU A 266 3.74 20.20 6.82
N GLY A 267 3.11 21.37 6.99
CA GLY A 267 3.70 22.50 7.71
C GLY A 267 2.76 23.03 8.78
N VAL A 268 3.15 22.87 10.05
CA VAL A 268 2.44 23.38 11.23
C VAL A 268 3.07 24.70 11.65
N ASN A 269 2.23 25.69 12.01
CA ASN A 269 2.66 27.03 12.46
C ASN A 269 3.54 27.80 11.45
N PHE A 270 3.33 27.55 10.15
CA PHE A 270 3.81 28.45 9.09
C PHE A 270 2.88 29.66 8.99
N ALA A 271 3.46 30.87 9.01
CA ALA A 271 2.69 32.11 9.07
C ALA A 271 1.86 32.35 7.79
N SER A 272 2.34 31.86 6.65
CA SER A 272 1.71 32.09 5.35
C SER A 272 2.00 30.96 4.36
N GLU A 273 1.14 30.84 3.35
CA GLU A 273 1.36 29.93 2.22
C GLU A 273 2.73 30.19 1.54
N PRO A 274 3.15 31.44 1.24
CA PRO A 274 4.49 31.69 0.70
C PRO A 274 5.63 31.14 1.55
N ASP A 275 5.52 31.17 2.88
CA ASP A 275 6.56 30.61 3.76
C ASP A 275 6.61 29.08 3.67
N MET A 276 5.43 28.44 3.61
CA MET A 276 5.31 26.99 3.36
C MET A 276 5.90 26.59 2.00
N MET A 277 5.61 27.37 0.96
CA MET A 277 6.11 27.11 -0.39
C MET A 277 7.63 27.24 -0.46
N LYS A 278 8.22 28.30 0.14
CA LYS A 278 9.68 28.49 0.21
C LYS A 278 10.38 27.34 0.95
N ALA A 279 9.83 26.89 2.07
CA ALA A 279 10.36 25.72 2.78
C ALA A 279 10.33 24.45 1.91
N SER A 280 9.24 24.24 1.17
CA SER A 280 9.09 23.10 0.26
C SER A 280 10.06 23.17 -0.93
N GLU A 281 10.51 24.36 -1.34
CA GLU A 281 11.52 24.56 -2.38
C GLU A 281 12.93 24.15 -1.94
N GLU A 282 13.20 23.87 -0.67
CA GLU A 282 14.51 23.39 -0.24
C GLU A 282 14.75 21.91 -0.59
N VAL A 283 13.68 21.15 -0.85
CA VAL A 283 13.76 19.74 -1.22
C VAL A 283 14.13 19.58 -2.70
N ASP A 284 15.09 18.69 -2.99
CA ASP A 284 15.52 18.32 -4.35
C ASP A 284 14.55 17.32 -4.97
N ILE A 285 13.46 17.85 -5.54
CA ILE A 285 12.42 17.05 -6.19
C ILE A 285 12.98 16.25 -7.39
N ASP A 286 13.88 16.85 -8.17
CA ASP A 286 14.42 16.21 -9.37
C ASP A 286 15.38 15.07 -9.01
N GLY A 287 16.22 15.27 -8.00
CA GLY A 287 17.07 14.21 -7.45
C GLY A 287 16.26 13.03 -6.91
N ILE A 288 15.21 13.31 -6.12
CA ILE A 288 14.29 12.28 -5.61
C ILE A 288 13.62 11.52 -6.77
N LYS A 289 13.07 12.25 -7.73
CA LYS A 289 12.43 11.66 -8.92
C LYS A 289 13.38 10.73 -9.67
N SER A 290 14.64 11.14 -9.84
CA SER A 290 15.68 10.33 -10.50
C SER A 290 16.00 9.06 -9.71
N MET A 291 16.15 9.15 -8.39
CA MET A 291 16.43 7.97 -7.54
C MET A 291 15.27 6.97 -7.53
N LEU A 292 14.04 7.46 -7.63
CA LEU A 292 12.85 6.62 -7.72
C LEU A 292 12.61 6.04 -9.13
N GLY A 293 13.42 6.41 -10.12
CA GLY A 293 13.26 5.91 -11.49
C GLY A 293 12.01 6.44 -12.21
N GLU A 294 11.44 7.55 -11.74
CA GLU A 294 10.25 8.17 -12.31
C GLU A 294 10.61 8.96 -13.59
N LYS A 295 9.76 8.87 -14.62
CA LYS A 295 9.95 9.58 -15.91
C LYS A 295 9.15 10.88 -15.99
#